data_AF-A0A941DLI1-F1
#
_entry.id   AF-A0A941DLI1-F1
#
_cell.length_a   1.000
_cell.length_b   1.000
_cell.length_c   1.000
_cell.angle_alpha   90.00
_cell.angle_beta   90.00
_cell.angle_gamma   90.00
#
_symmetry.space_group_name_H-M   'P 1'
#
loop_
_entity.id
_entity.type
_entity.pdbx_description
1 polymer ?
#
loop_
_entity_poly.entity_id
_entity_poly.type
_entity_poly.pdbx_seq_one_letter_code
_entity_poly.pdbx_strand_id
1 'polypeptide(L)'
;MNPALRLLSAFFPRVSTMISAGLCAGLMLFSVQQQPVQAAGKIYDPVAQDPVIQDQKYPPKVYEVAFDSAGVRLYGKVYAAQGAAPRPTILIARGFPDMTSGADLALILQRAGYNVMMFSFRGSWGMDGIFTMENAYQDLKAATAFLRSYRSSLTMQVDPNNIVVYGYSLGGPLALRLAAEDARIRGVIQLDGLDMRVMQPDSGDQTKPALTLRSIAVPTANAQRISADVASHWTEWNPASYASKLQGKSLLLLWAARGNGGLINAYGPSLAAMYGKTSHLTEKTLQTDHDFADSRIALARTVLGWLKQVPMQAPSLTEKPVAVQRKPVQLSAAQMENYVGTYELNGMRLFARIHQGQLQVADANQEWKQVSALEAHRFVVQGEEAKDCADIEANEDLAGNVLSFTQHCSRQSMEWKHISNALLFPPERTYIDADDAVLAAYAGEYAMPASMRIEGLMQVRVDGKRLIATPPAGGRVILYALSDTLFVDKAGSMEMLFVKDSKGNISHIDMRMQGREYRFQRR
;
A
#
# COMPACT_ATOMS: atom_id res chain seq x y z
N MET A 1 -42.19 -25.44 -14.63
CA MET A 1 -42.44 -24.08 -15.18
C MET A 1 -41.98 -23.05 -14.17
N ASN A 2 -41.34 -22.00 -14.69
CA ASN A 2 -40.91 -20.73 -14.09
C ASN A 2 -39.41 -20.60 -13.73
N PRO A 3 -38.62 -19.87 -14.55
CA PRO A 3 -37.17 -19.66 -14.41
C PRO A 3 -36.86 -18.27 -13.80
N ALA A 4 -36.11 -18.22 -12.70
CA ALA A 4 -35.55 -16.97 -12.17
C ALA A 4 -34.27 -17.18 -11.32
N LEU A 5 -33.42 -18.14 -11.68
CA LEU A 5 -32.09 -18.29 -11.08
C LEU A 5 -31.11 -18.86 -12.12
N ARG A 6 -30.30 -17.97 -12.73
CA ARG A 6 -28.95 -18.24 -13.28
C ARG A 6 -28.48 -17.02 -14.07
N LEU A 7 -27.37 -16.40 -13.65
CA LEU A 7 -26.40 -15.59 -14.42
C LEU A 7 -25.26 -15.24 -13.43
N LEU A 8 -24.39 -16.18 -13.05
CA LEU A 8 -23.16 -16.64 -13.71
C LEU A 8 -22.16 -15.54 -14.13
N SER A 9 -21.03 -15.60 -13.42
CA SER A 9 -19.65 -15.33 -13.85
C SER A 9 -19.35 -15.64 -15.33
N ALA A 10 -18.70 -14.70 -16.04
CA ALA A 10 -17.72 -14.96 -17.11
C ALA A 10 -17.04 -13.65 -17.56
N PHE A 11 -15.73 -13.51 -17.35
CA PHE A 11 -14.87 -12.51 -18.00
C PHE A 11 -13.73 -13.28 -18.73
N PHE A 12 -13.84 -13.30 -20.07
CA PHE A 12 -12.87 -13.71 -21.13
C PHE A 12 -12.46 -15.20 -21.29
N PRO A 13 -11.98 -15.68 -22.47
CA PRO A 13 -11.62 -15.01 -23.74
C PRO A 13 -12.13 -15.68 -25.05
N ARG A 14 -11.95 -15.04 -26.22
CA ARG A 14 -11.66 -15.66 -27.55
C ARG A 14 -11.41 -14.58 -28.62
N VAL A 15 -10.14 -14.27 -28.88
CA VAL A 15 -9.71 -13.69 -30.15
C VAL A 15 -9.32 -14.86 -31.04
N SER A 16 -10.07 -15.07 -32.12
CA SER A 16 -9.72 -16.06 -33.15
C SER A 16 -8.96 -15.37 -34.28
N THR A 17 -7.89 -16.03 -34.67
CA THR A 17 -7.02 -15.80 -35.82
C THR A 17 -7.81 -15.59 -37.11
N MET A 18 -7.51 -14.53 -37.85
CA MET A 18 -7.76 -14.49 -39.29
C MET A 18 -6.48 -14.05 -40.00
N ILE A 19 -5.97 -14.98 -40.80
CA ILE A 19 -4.89 -14.79 -41.77
C ILE A 19 -5.49 -14.03 -42.95
N SER A 20 -4.83 -12.95 -43.38
CA SER A 20 -5.02 -12.36 -44.71
C SER A 20 -3.70 -11.79 -45.18
N ALA A 21 -3.14 -12.43 -46.20
CA ALA A 21 -2.00 -11.96 -46.96
C ALA A 21 -2.42 -10.79 -47.87
N GLY A 22 -1.55 -9.78 -48.06
CA GLY A 22 -1.80 -8.71 -49.03
C GLY A 22 -0.87 -7.50 -48.95
N LEU A 23 0.29 -7.61 -49.60
CA LEU A 23 1.08 -6.58 -50.32
C LEU A 23 1.26 -5.14 -49.80
N CYS A 24 2.56 -4.83 -49.57
CA CYS A 24 3.39 -3.77 -50.16
C CYS A 24 3.10 -2.25 -50.03
N ALA A 25 4.24 -1.53 -50.03
CA ALA A 25 4.49 -0.08 -50.09
C ALA A 25 4.21 0.67 -48.77
N GLY A 26 5.18 1.27 -48.08
CA GLY A 26 6.40 1.92 -48.54
C GLY A 26 6.26 3.41 -48.22
N LEU A 27 6.70 3.83 -47.03
CA LEU A 27 6.91 5.23 -46.67
C LEU A 27 7.93 5.27 -45.51
N MET A 28 9.20 5.41 -45.89
CA MET A 28 10.28 5.74 -44.96
C MET A 28 10.06 7.17 -44.47
N LEU A 29 9.67 7.33 -43.21
CA LEU A 29 9.89 8.56 -42.46
C LEU A 29 11.13 8.34 -41.60
N PHE A 30 12.20 9.05 -41.93
CA PHE A 30 13.40 9.17 -41.12
C PHE A 30 13.04 9.79 -39.77
N SER A 31 12.71 8.95 -38.78
CA SER A 31 12.80 9.34 -37.39
C SER A 31 14.27 9.40 -37.03
N VAL A 32 14.81 10.62 -36.89
CA VAL A 32 16.06 10.86 -36.17
C VAL A 32 15.87 10.33 -34.76
N GLN A 33 16.23 9.06 -34.54
CA GLN A 33 16.45 8.54 -33.21
C GLN A 33 17.66 9.29 -32.66
N GLN A 34 17.42 10.31 -31.85
CA GLN A 34 18.40 10.70 -30.86
C GLN A 34 18.56 9.52 -29.90
N GLN A 35 19.41 8.56 -30.29
CA GLN A 35 19.95 7.61 -29.33
C GLN A 35 20.70 8.44 -28.30
N PRO A 36 20.39 8.32 -26.99
CA PRO A 36 21.29 8.84 -25.99
C PRO A 36 22.61 8.10 -26.20
N VAL A 37 23.65 8.87 -26.55
CA VAL A 37 25.03 8.41 -26.53
C VAL A 37 25.27 7.86 -25.13
N GLN A 38 25.22 6.53 -24.98
CA GLN A 38 25.74 5.87 -23.79
C GLN A 38 27.23 6.14 -23.79
N ALA A 39 27.65 7.13 -23.00
CA ALA A 39 29.03 7.25 -22.61
C ALA A 39 29.43 5.94 -21.92
N ALA A 40 30.33 5.20 -22.55
CA ALA A 40 30.93 4.01 -21.98
C ALA A 40 31.62 4.36 -20.65
N GLY A 41 31.36 3.56 -19.59
CA GLY A 41 32.43 3.25 -18.64
C GLY A 41 32.38 3.74 -17.18
N LYS A 42 31.22 4.05 -16.58
CA LYS A 42 31.11 4.06 -15.10
C LYS A 42 29.84 3.36 -14.62
N ILE A 43 30.02 2.24 -13.91
CA ILE A 43 28.95 1.55 -13.17
C ILE A 43 28.53 2.48 -12.03
N TYR A 44 27.25 2.84 -11.96
CA TYR A 44 26.68 3.63 -10.86
C TYR A 44 26.92 2.94 -9.51
N ASP A 45 27.50 3.65 -8.56
CA ASP A 45 27.77 3.17 -7.20
C ASP A 45 26.81 3.83 -6.18
N PRO A 46 25.72 3.15 -5.77
CA PRO A 46 24.74 3.71 -4.85
C PRO A 46 25.28 3.94 -3.42
N VAL A 47 26.49 3.47 -3.12
CA VAL A 47 27.17 3.75 -1.84
C VAL A 47 27.81 5.13 -1.84
N ALA A 48 28.37 5.55 -2.99
CA ALA A 48 29.23 6.73 -3.09
C ALA A 48 28.75 7.78 -4.11
N GLN A 49 27.64 7.54 -4.80
CA GLN A 49 27.12 8.42 -5.86
C GLN A 49 25.62 8.62 -5.72
N ASP A 50 25.17 9.79 -6.16
CA ASP A 50 23.75 10.10 -6.35
C ASP A 50 23.27 9.65 -7.73
N PRO A 51 21.98 9.27 -7.87
CA PRO A 51 21.46 8.78 -9.14
C PRO A 51 21.47 9.89 -10.20
N VAL A 52 22.10 9.61 -11.34
CA VAL A 52 22.19 10.52 -12.49
C VAL A 52 20.82 10.70 -13.16
N ILE A 53 19.96 9.69 -13.09
CA ILE A 53 18.59 9.70 -13.62
C ILE A 53 17.63 9.77 -12.45
N GLN A 54 16.79 10.81 -12.45
CA GLN A 54 15.68 10.97 -11.52
C GLN A 54 14.36 10.76 -12.25
N ASP A 55 13.56 9.79 -11.79
CA ASP A 55 12.20 9.60 -12.28
C ASP A 55 11.30 10.73 -11.75
N GLN A 56 10.90 11.63 -12.64
CA GLN A 56 10.08 12.79 -12.28
C GLN A 56 8.65 12.41 -11.89
N LYS A 57 8.14 11.27 -12.37
CA LYS A 57 6.78 10.81 -12.10
C LYS A 57 6.71 9.97 -10.83
N TYR A 58 7.75 9.18 -10.57
CA TYR A 58 7.90 8.34 -9.39
C TYR A 58 9.25 8.59 -8.72
N PRO A 59 9.47 9.80 -8.15
CA PRO A 59 10.73 10.14 -7.51
C PRO A 59 10.94 9.29 -6.24
N PRO A 60 12.19 9.14 -5.76
CA PRO A 60 12.42 8.48 -4.49
C PRO A 60 11.76 9.32 -3.39
N LYS A 61 11.04 8.68 -2.48
CA LYS A 61 10.29 9.37 -1.43
C LYS A 61 10.42 8.66 -0.10
N VAL A 62 10.50 9.43 0.98
CA VAL A 62 10.42 8.90 2.34
C VAL A 62 9.00 9.17 2.84
N TYR A 63 8.31 8.11 3.21
CA TYR A 63 6.97 8.14 3.78
C TYR A 63 7.08 7.95 5.29
N GLU A 64 6.39 8.79 6.03
CA GLU A 64 6.05 8.50 7.42
C GLU A 64 4.93 7.48 7.42
N VAL A 65 5.06 6.44 8.25
CA VAL A 65 4.07 5.37 8.32
C VAL A 65 3.72 5.09 9.77
N ALA A 66 2.49 4.65 9.96
CA ALA A 66 2.04 4.14 11.24
C ALA A 66 1.18 2.89 11.03
N PHE A 67 1.26 1.97 11.98
CA PHE A 67 0.53 0.70 11.95
C PHE A 67 0.28 0.19 13.37
N ASP A 68 -0.77 -0.60 13.54
CA ASP A 68 -1.14 -1.15 14.83
C ASP A 68 -0.44 -2.48 15.11
N SER A 69 0.06 -2.62 16.33
CA SER A 69 0.57 -3.88 16.88
C SER A 69 -0.06 -4.13 18.25
N ALA A 70 -0.98 -5.10 18.29
CA ALA A 70 -1.71 -5.50 19.49
C ALA A 70 -2.29 -4.31 20.30
N GLY A 71 -2.91 -3.36 19.60
CA GLY A 71 -3.56 -2.19 20.20
C GLY A 71 -2.63 -1.02 20.52
N VAL A 72 -1.34 -1.11 20.19
CA VAL A 72 -0.40 0.02 20.26
C VAL A 72 -0.08 0.50 18.86
N ARG A 73 -0.15 1.81 18.66
CA ARG A 73 0.23 2.46 17.40
C ARG A 73 1.74 2.61 17.33
N LEU A 74 2.36 2.00 16.32
CA LEU A 74 3.79 2.10 16.05
C LEU A 74 4.06 3.02 14.87
N TYR A 75 5.15 3.77 14.97
CA TYR A 75 5.59 4.71 13.94
C TYR A 75 6.89 4.25 13.28
N GLY A 76 7.01 4.58 11.99
CA GLY A 76 8.17 4.24 11.20
C GLY A 76 8.30 5.11 9.96
N LYS A 77 9.26 4.73 9.12
CA LYS A 77 9.54 5.34 7.83
C LYS A 77 9.67 4.26 6.77
N VAL A 78 9.14 4.54 5.58
CA VAL A 78 9.41 3.76 4.37
C VAL A 78 10.17 4.64 3.38
N TYR A 79 11.42 4.26 3.09
CA TYR A 79 12.25 4.85 2.06
C TYR A 79 11.92 4.15 0.75
N ALA A 80 10.98 4.71 -0.03
CA ALA A 80 10.56 4.16 -1.30
C ALA A 80 11.56 4.54 -2.41
N ALA A 81 12.11 3.56 -3.10
CA ALA A 81 12.98 3.79 -4.23
C ALA A 81 12.18 4.35 -5.42
N GLN A 82 12.86 5.10 -6.28
CA GLN A 82 12.23 5.68 -7.46
C GLN A 82 11.75 4.63 -8.48
N GLY A 83 10.76 4.99 -9.30
CA GLY A 83 10.22 4.19 -10.39
C GLY A 83 8.84 3.60 -10.13
N ALA A 84 8.11 3.34 -11.22
CA ALA A 84 6.71 2.89 -11.17
C ALA A 84 6.51 1.43 -10.73
N ALA A 85 7.53 0.58 -10.91
CA ALA A 85 7.41 -0.85 -10.70
C ALA A 85 7.51 -1.22 -9.20
N PRO A 86 6.80 -2.27 -8.74
CA PRO A 86 7.00 -2.82 -7.40
C PRO A 86 8.47 -3.13 -7.13
N ARG A 87 8.94 -2.77 -5.93
CA ARG A 87 10.33 -2.88 -5.50
C ARG A 87 10.46 -3.89 -4.36
N PRO A 88 11.50 -4.74 -4.38
CA PRO A 88 11.85 -5.55 -3.23
C PRO A 88 12.07 -4.64 -2.02
N THR A 89 11.58 -5.06 -0.86
CA THR A 89 11.58 -4.25 0.36
C THR A 89 12.42 -4.90 1.45
N ILE A 90 13.25 -4.09 2.11
CA ILE A 90 14.08 -4.48 3.24
C ILE A 90 13.43 -3.97 4.52
N LEU A 91 13.00 -4.89 5.39
CA LEU A 91 12.43 -4.56 6.70
C LEU A 91 13.54 -4.62 7.76
N ILE A 92 13.87 -3.47 8.35
CA ILE A 92 14.91 -3.37 9.38
C ILE A 92 14.30 -3.58 10.78
N ALA A 93 14.60 -4.72 11.38
CA ALA A 93 14.43 -5.02 12.79
C ALA A 93 15.63 -4.43 13.57
N ARG A 94 15.37 -3.37 14.34
CA ARG A 94 16.40 -2.61 15.06
C ARG A 94 16.96 -3.38 16.27
N GLY A 95 18.16 -2.99 16.69
CA GLY A 95 18.82 -3.50 17.90
C GLY A 95 18.42 -2.77 19.19
N PHE A 96 19.11 -3.11 20.29
CA PHE A 96 18.85 -2.56 21.62
C PHE A 96 20.08 -1.90 22.25
N PRO A 97 19.97 -0.60 22.61
CA PRO A 97 19.26 0.40 21.84
C PRO A 97 20.05 0.68 20.55
N ASP A 98 19.40 0.67 19.38
CA ASP A 98 20.07 1.03 18.13
C ASP A 98 20.32 2.54 18.03
N MET A 99 21.54 2.96 18.39
CA MET A 99 21.99 4.36 18.35
C MET A 99 22.26 4.89 16.94
N THR A 100 22.69 4.01 16.02
CA THR A 100 23.05 4.42 14.64
C THR A 100 21.83 4.71 13.79
N SER A 101 20.65 4.24 14.23
CA SER A 101 19.38 4.21 13.51
C SER A 101 19.34 3.33 12.27
N GLY A 102 20.43 3.24 11.49
CA GLY A 102 20.46 2.57 10.19
C GLY A 102 19.93 3.43 9.03
N ALA A 103 19.68 4.72 9.24
CA ALA A 103 19.14 5.62 8.22
C ALA A 103 20.09 5.83 7.03
N ASP A 104 21.40 5.83 7.27
CA ASP A 104 22.43 5.87 6.23
C ASP A 104 22.33 4.66 5.29
N LEU A 105 22.19 3.46 5.85
CA LEU A 105 22.01 2.24 5.08
C LEU A 105 20.68 2.26 4.33
N ALA A 106 19.61 2.76 4.94
CA ALA A 106 18.31 2.88 4.29
C ALA A 106 18.35 3.76 3.05
N LEU A 107 19.01 4.92 3.11
CA LEU A 107 19.20 5.82 1.96
C LEU A 107 20.08 5.18 0.87
N ILE A 108 21.16 4.48 1.25
CA ILE A 108 22.01 3.76 0.30
C ILE A 108 21.23 2.66 -0.43
N LEU A 109 20.42 1.89 0.30
CA LEU A 109 19.58 0.83 -0.25
C LEU A 109 18.45 1.39 -1.14
N GLN A 110 17.84 2.51 -0.74
CA GLN A 110 16.89 3.27 -1.57
C GLN A 110 17.51 3.71 -2.90
N ARG A 111 18.72 4.28 -2.84
CA ARG A 111 19.51 4.64 -4.04
C ARG A 111 19.87 3.44 -4.90
N ALA A 112 19.97 2.25 -4.31
CA ALA A 112 20.22 1.00 -5.03
C ALA A 112 18.95 0.36 -5.62
N GLY A 113 17.76 0.94 -5.41
CA GLY A 113 16.52 0.45 -5.99
C GLY A 113 15.68 -0.45 -5.08
N TYR A 114 16.02 -0.55 -3.79
CA TYR A 114 15.22 -1.27 -2.80
C TYR A 114 14.35 -0.30 -2.02
N ASN A 115 13.13 -0.71 -1.68
CA ASN A 115 12.42 -0.03 -0.61
C ASN A 115 13.02 -0.43 0.73
N VAL A 116 12.98 0.44 1.74
CA VAL A 116 13.42 0.11 3.09
C VAL A 116 12.40 0.59 4.10
N MET A 117 11.99 -0.29 5.01
CA MET A 117 11.15 0.08 6.15
C MET A 117 11.94 0.00 7.45
N MET A 118 11.79 1.03 8.27
CA MET A 118 12.33 1.12 9.61
C MET A 118 11.23 1.58 10.56
N PHE A 119 11.16 1.02 11.75
CA PHE A 119 10.17 1.41 12.75
C PHE A 119 10.75 1.25 14.15
N SER A 120 10.06 1.79 15.15
CA SER A 120 10.42 1.61 16.57
C SER A 120 9.49 0.58 17.20
N PHE A 121 10.06 -0.35 17.97
CA PHE A 121 9.29 -1.35 18.72
C PHE A 121 8.52 -0.71 19.88
N ARG A 122 7.46 -1.37 20.34
CA ARG A 122 6.75 -0.98 21.58
C ARG A 122 7.73 -0.80 22.74
N GLY A 123 7.52 0.25 23.53
CA GLY A 123 8.35 0.59 24.67
C GLY A 123 9.75 1.13 24.34
N SER A 124 10.04 1.42 23.05
CA SER A 124 11.30 1.99 22.56
C SER A 124 11.06 3.30 21.79
N TRP A 125 12.02 4.24 21.87
CA TRP A 125 12.06 5.49 21.10
C TRP A 125 10.75 6.30 21.12
N GLY A 126 10.11 6.39 22.30
CA GLY A 126 8.87 7.13 22.49
C GLY A 126 7.60 6.38 22.07
N MET A 127 7.70 5.11 21.67
CA MET A 127 6.52 4.26 21.47
C MET A 127 5.97 3.80 22.82
N ASP A 128 4.63 3.80 22.95
CA ASP A 128 3.92 3.22 24.07
C ASP A 128 4.15 1.70 24.20
N GLY A 129 3.64 1.11 25.28
CA GLY A 129 3.75 -0.32 25.56
C GLY A 129 5.05 -0.71 26.26
N ILE A 130 5.33 -2.01 26.31
CA ILE A 130 6.47 -2.57 27.07
C ILE A 130 7.37 -3.36 26.11
N PHE A 131 8.66 -3.11 26.19
CA PHE A 131 9.63 -3.87 25.41
C PHE A 131 9.88 -5.26 26.01
N THR A 132 9.56 -6.31 25.24
CA THR A 132 10.01 -7.69 25.43
C THR A 132 10.37 -8.29 24.07
N MET A 133 11.04 -9.44 24.03
CA MET A 133 11.39 -10.07 22.74
C MET A 133 10.14 -10.54 22.01
N GLU A 134 9.15 -11.10 22.72
CA GLU A 134 7.88 -11.51 22.11
C GLU A 134 7.04 -10.32 21.63
N ASN A 135 6.99 -9.22 22.37
CA ASN A 135 6.32 -8.01 21.90
C ASN A 135 7.00 -7.45 20.64
N ALA A 136 8.34 -7.37 20.63
CA ALA A 136 9.11 -6.95 19.46
C ALA A 136 8.89 -7.89 18.27
N TYR A 137 8.70 -9.19 18.50
CA TYR A 137 8.37 -10.15 17.45
C TYR A 137 7.00 -9.91 16.84
N GLN A 138 5.98 -9.68 17.68
CA GLN A 138 4.64 -9.31 17.23
C GLN A 138 4.66 -8.00 16.42
N ASP A 139 5.44 -7.02 16.84
CA ASP A 139 5.62 -5.75 16.14
C ASP A 139 6.25 -5.96 14.76
N LEU A 140 7.26 -6.83 14.66
CA LEU A 140 7.89 -7.18 13.40
C LEU A 140 6.92 -7.90 12.45
N LYS A 141 6.05 -8.76 12.98
CA LYS A 141 4.95 -9.38 12.21
C LYS A 141 3.94 -8.34 11.73
N ALA A 142 3.56 -7.39 12.59
CA ALA A 142 2.66 -6.30 12.23
C ALA A 142 3.25 -5.41 11.13
N ALA A 143 4.53 -5.06 11.23
CA ALA A 143 5.26 -4.32 10.20
C ALA A 143 5.32 -5.09 8.87
N THR A 144 5.54 -6.40 8.91
CA THR A 144 5.52 -7.26 7.71
C THR A 144 4.13 -7.30 7.08
N ALA A 145 3.07 -7.39 7.88
CA ALA A 145 1.69 -7.34 7.41
C ALA A 145 1.35 -5.97 6.79
N PHE A 146 1.83 -4.88 7.40
CA PHE A 146 1.71 -3.52 6.85
C PHE A 146 2.38 -3.42 5.48
N LEU A 147 3.62 -3.91 5.32
CA LEU A 147 4.32 -3.92 4.04
C LEU A 147 3.58 -4.73 2.97
N ARG A 148 2.96 -5.84 3.36
CA ARG A 148 2.15 -6.66 2.44
C ARG A 148 0.76 -6.11 2.15
N SER A 149 0.37 -5.01 2.79
CA SER A 149 -0.92 -4.41 2.57
C SER A 149 -1.01 -3.79 1.17
N TYR A 150 -2.23 -3.74 0.64
CA TYR A 150 -2.50 -3.09 -0.63
C TYR A 150 -2.02 -1.63 -0.67
N ARG A 151 -2.20 -0.90 0.43
CA ARG A 151 -1.73 0.49 0.58
C ARG A 151 -0.24 0.58 0.30
N SER A 152 0.57 -0.27 0.94
CA SER A 152 2.01 -0.27 0.76
C SER A 152 2.44 -0.57 -0.67
N SER A 153 1.76 -1.49 -1.34
CA SER A 153 2.01 -1.78 -2.75
C SER A 153 1.67 -0.60 -3.66
N LEU A 154 0.55 0.09 -3.38
CA LEU A 154 0.04 1.18 -4.19
C LEU A 154 0.81 2.49 -3.99
N THR A 155 0.97 2.93 -2.75
CA THR A 155 1.49 4.27 -2.42
C THR A 155 3.00 4.29 -2.35
N MET A 156 3.63 3.16 -2.02
CA MET A 156 5.07 3.07 -1.77
C MET A 156 5.77 2.06 -2.68
N GLN A 157 5.07 1.51 -3.68
CA GLN A 157 5.61 0.53 -4.63
C GLN A 157 6.22 -0.70 -3.93
N VAL A 158 5.71 -1.10 -2.76
CA VAL A 158 6.20 -2.29 -2.06
C VAL A 158 5.80 -3.54 -2.82
N ASP A 159 6.76 -4.39 -3.16
CA ASP A 159 6.51 -5.74 -3.62
C ASP A 159 6.26 -6.67 -2.40
N PRO A 160 5.01 -7.12 -2.18
CA PRO A 160 4.67 -7.93 -1.01
C PRO A 160 5.27 -9.34 -1.04
N ASN A 161 5.75 -9.80 -2.20
CA ASN A 161 6.35 -11.12 -2.40
C ASN A 161 7.87 -11.11 -2.24
N ASN A 162 8.49 -9.92 -2.26
CA ASN A 162 9.93 -9.76 -2.20
C ASN A 162 10.37 -8.94 -0.98
N ILE A 163 10.16 -9.51 0.20
CA ILE A 163 10.61 -8.91 1.47
C ILE A 163 11.85 -9.66 1.99
N VAL A 164 12.90 -8.89 2.32
CA VAL A 164 14.09 -9.34 3.04
C VAL A 164 14.08 -8.69 4.43
N VAL A 165 14.43 -9.45 5.47
CA VAL A 165 14.47 -8.91 6.83
C VAL A 165 15.91 -8.69 7.24
N TYR A 166 16.22 -7.49 7.69
CA TYR A 166 17.52 -7.12 8.22
C TYR A 166 17.40 -6.99 9.74
N GLY A 167 18.12 -7.80 10.50
CA GLY A 167 18.11 -7.78 11.96
C GLY A 167 19.45 -7.36 12.52
N TYR A 168 19.50 -6.24 13.24
CA TYR A 168 20.71 -5.78 13.95
C TYR A 168 20.66 -6.17 15.43
N SER A 169 21.72 -6.79 15.97
CA SER A 169 21.82 -7.13 17.39
C SER A 169 20.63 -7.98 17.86
N LEU A 170 19.82 -7.53 18.83
CA LEU A 170 18.56 -8.22 19.20
C LEU A 170 17.55 -8.36 18.05
N GLY A 171 17.65 -7.53 17.01
CA GLY A 171 16.89 -7.66 15.76
C GLY A 171 17.25 -8.91 14.96
N GLY A 172 18.46 -9.46 15.14
CA GLY A 172 18.95 -10.66 14.47
C GLY A 172 18.07 -11.90 14.72
N PRO A 173 17.92 -12.36 15.98
CA PRO A 173 17.06 -13.50 16.30
C PRO A 173 15.59 -13.26 15.95
N LEU A 174 15.10 -12.01 16.02
CA LEU A 174 13.76 -11.64 15.54
C LEU A 174 13.59 -11.91 14.04
N ALA A 175 14.57 -11.49 13.23
CA ALA A 175 14.56 -11.67 11.79
C ALA A 175 14.65 -13.14 11.38
N LEU A 176 15.50 -13.92 12.06
CA LEU A 176 15.62 -15.36 11.85
C LEU A 176 14.31 -16.10 12.18
N ARG A 177 13.71 -15.82 13.34
CA ARG A 177 12.44 -16.42 13.74
C ARG A 177 11.33 -16.07 12.74
N LEU A 178 11.23 -14.80 12.32
CA LEU A 178 10.24 -14.39 11.33
C LEU A 178 10.41 -15.17 10.01
N ALA A 179 11.63 -15.30 9.49
CA ALA A 179 11.86 -16.03 8.25
C ALA A 179 11.61 -17.54 8.36
N ALA A 180 11.75 -18.11 9.56
CA ALA A 180 11.42 -19.51 9.83
C ALA A 180 9.90 -19.75 9.91
N GLU A 181 9.13 -18.76 10.38
CA GLU A 181 7.66 -18.86 10.46
C GLU A 181 6.96 -18.38 9.18
N ASP A 182 7.64 -17.57 8.37
CA ASP A 182 7.08 -16.96 7.16
C ASP A 182 7.84 -17.38 5.90
N ALA A 183 7.26 -18.36 5.19
CA ALA A 183 7.79 -18.89 3.96
C ALA A 183 7.92 -17.86 2.83
N ARG A 184 7.29 -16.67 2.91
CA ARG A 184 7.38 -15.62 1.89
C ARG A 184 8.53 -14.65 2.11
N ILE A 185 9.23 -14.69 3.25
CA ILE A 185 10.48 -13.93 3.42
C ILE A 185 11.56 -14.51 2.50
N ARG A 186 12.19 -13.66 1.68
CA ARG A 186 13.16 -14.08 0.65
C ARG A 186 14.56 -14.32 1.19
N GLY A 187 14.93 -13.56 2.23
CA GLY A 187 16.21 -13.74 2.90
C GLY A 187 16.29 -12.95 4.20
N VAL A 188 17.35 -13.24 4.95
CA VAL A 188 17.66 -12.59 6.22
C VAL A 188 19.08 -12.10 6.23
N ILE A 189 19.28 -10.88 6.71
CA ILE A 189 20.58 -10.35 7.10
C ILE A 189 20.59 -10.29 8.63
N GLN A 190 21.39 -11.13 9.28
CA GLN A 190 21.70 -11.00 10.69
C GLN A 190 23.00 -10.20 10.82
N LEU A 191 22.91 -8.95 11.27
CA LEU A 191 24.06 -8.13 11.59
C LEU A 191 24.37 -8.23 13.10
N ASP A 192 25.47 -8.89 13.40
CA ASP A 192 26.04 -9.08 14.74
C ASP A 192 24.98 -9.46 15.79
N GLY A 193 24.08 -10.35 15.37
CA GLY A 193 22.86 -10.67 16.10
C GLY A 193 23.12 -11.58 17.30
N LEU A 194 22.39 -11.36 18.39
CA LEU A 194 22.53 -12.12 19.63
C LEU A 194 22.09 -13.57 19.45
N ASP A 195 22.95 -14.53 19.80
CA ASP A 195 22.51 -15.91 19.98
C ASP A 195 21.67 -16.01 21.26
N MET A 196 20.38 -16.28 21.14
CA MET A 196 19.46 -16.29 22.29
C MET A 196 19.81 -17.31 23.37
N ARG A 197 20.68 -18.30 23.09
CA ARG A 197 21.24 -19.22 24.12
C ARG A 197 22.00 -18.50 25.22
N VAL A 198 22.55 -17.31 24.95
CA VAL A 198 23.16 -16.47 25.99
C VAL A 198 22.13 -16.06 27.06
N MET A 199 20.84 -15.95 26.69
CA MET A 199 19.73 -15.55 27.57
C MET A 199 18.95 -16.76 28.11
N GLN A 200 19.39 -17.99 27.83
CA GLN A 200 18.73 -19.18 28.34
C GLN A 200 18.74 -19.18 29.88
N PRO A 201 17.58 -19.32 30.54
CA PRO A 201 17.47 -19.43 32.00
C PRO A 201 18.10 -20.75 32.45
N ASP A 202 18.94 -20.70 33.48
CA ASP A 202 19.50 -21.86 34.18
C ASP A 202 20.23 -22.90 33.33
N SER A 203 21.43 -22.56 32.85
CA SER A 203 22.45 -23.59 32.59
C SER A 203 23.34 -23.88 33.81
N GLY A 204 23.09 -23.24 34.96
CA GLY A 204 24.02 -23.27 36.11
C GLY A 204 25.40 -22.64 35.81
N ASP A 205 25.54 -22.00 34.65
CA ASP A 205 26.80 -21.50 34.13
C ASP A 205 27.05 -20.06 34.59
N GLN A 206 27.85 -19.92 35.64
CA GLN A 206 28.25 -18.62 36.20
C GLN A 206 29.21 -17.84 35.28
N THR A 207 29.61 -18.40 34.13
CA THR A 207 30.46 -17.70 33.16
C THR A 207 29.66 -16.83 32.18
N LYS A 208 28.32 -16.91 32.19
CA LYS A 208 27.48 -16.07 31.33
C LYS A 208 27.64 -14.58 31.68
N PRO A 209 27.97 -13.70 30.71
CA PRO A 209 28.05 -12.27 30.97
C PRO A 209 26.67 -11.73 31.36
N ALA A 210 26.62 -10.89 32.40
CA ALA A 210 25.40 -10.18 32.78
C ALA A 210 25.01 -9.19 31.69
N LEU A 211 23.99 -9.52 30.89
CA LEU A 211 23.49 -8.62 29.85
C LEU A 211 22.73 -7.46 30.52
N THR A 212 23.35 -6.28 30.54
CA THR A 212 22.72 -5.08 31.09
C THR A 212 21.85 -4.41 30.04
N LEU A 213 20.57 -4.78 29.99
CA LEU A 213 19.57 -4.18 29.09
C LEU A 213 18.94 -2.95 29.75
N ARG A 214 19.68 -1.83 29.74
CA ARG A 214 19.18 -0.53 30.21
C ARG A 214 19.48 0.56 29.18
N SER A 215 18.47 1.33 28.83
CA SER A 215 18.63 2.48 27.93
C SER A 215 17.57 3.54 28.21
N ILE A 216 17.95 4.82 28.09
CA ILE A 216 17.00 5.94 28.10
C ILE A 216 16.06 5.89 26.88
N ALA A 217 16.51 5.30 25.77
CA ALA A 217 15.73 5.14 24.56
C ALA A 217 14.78 3.93 24.63
N VAL A 218 14.94 3.03 25.61
CA VAL A 218 14.02 1.91 25.83
C VAL A 218 13.68 1.85 27.33
N PRO A 219 12.95 2.86 27.84
CA PRO A 219 12.77 3.06 29.27
C PRO A 219 11.98 1.96 29.96
N THR A 220 11.22 1.17 29.18
CA THR A 220 10.41 0.04 29.68
C THR A 220 11.18 -1.28 29.74
N ALA A 221 12.40 -1.30 29.23
CA ALA A 221 13.23 -2.49 29.23
C ALA A 221 13.65 -2.86 30.66
N ASN A 222 13.49 -4.14 30.97
CA ASN A 222 13.89 -4.71 32.25
C ASN A 222 14.52 -6.08 32.00
N ALA A 223 15.77 -6.25 32.42
CA ALA A 223 16.54 -7.47 32.14
C ALA A 223 15.83 -8.74 32.66
N GLN A 224 15.26 -8.71 33.87
CA GLN A 224 14.54 -9.86 34.43
C GLN A 224 13.29 -10.20 33.62
N ARG A 225 12.52 -9.19 33.21
CA ARG A 225 11.34 -9.37 32.36
C ARG A 225 11.71 -9.94 31.01
N ILE A 226 12.75 -9.41 30.36
CA ILE A 226 13.19 -9.87 29.04
C ILE A 226 13.72 -11.31 29.16
N SER A 227 14.50 -11.64 30.18
CA SER A 227 14.95 -13.02 30.40
C SER A 227 13.79 -13.97 30.68
N ALA A 228 12.79 -13.57 31.46
CA ALA A 228 11.58 -14.37 31.70
C ALA A 228 10.70 -14.53 30.44
N ASP A 229 10.63 -13.50 29.60
CA ASP A 229 9.97 -13.55 28.29
C ASP A 229 10.65 -14.54 27.36
N VAL A 230 11.98 -14.53 27.30
CA VAL A 230 12.76 -15.53 26.55
C VAL A 230 12.61 -16.93 27.14
N ALA A 231 12.60 -17.06 28.47
CA ALA A 231 12.40 -18.32 29.18
C ALA A 231 11.09 -19.00 28.79
N SER A 232 10.00 -18.23 28.84
CA SER A 232 8.64 -18.72 28.61
C SER A 232 8.38 -19.11 27.15
N HIS A 233 9.21 -18.63 26.23
CA HIS A 233 9.14 -18.91 24.79
C HIS A 233 10.45 -19.55 24.28
N TRP A 234 11.12 -20.33 25.13
CA TRP A 234 12.46 -20.85 24.82
C TRP A 234 12.48 -21.72 23.57
N THR A 235 11.42 -22.49 23.33
CA THR A 235 11.29 -23.33 22.13
C THR A 235 11.37 -22.48 20.86
N GLU A 236 10.73 -21.31 20.86
CA GLU A 236 10.68 -20.37 19.75
C GLU A 236 11.97 -19.55 19.61
N TRP A 237 12.64 -19.23 20.73
CA TRP A 237 13.88 -18.45 20.73
C TRP A 237 15.14 -19.28 20.51
N ASN A 238 15.10 -20.58 20.78
CA ASN A 238 16.23 -21.48 20.56
C ASN A 238 16.53 -21.62 19.06
N PRO A 239 17.72 -21.16 18.60
CA PRO A 239 18.15 -21.26 17.19
C PRO A 239 18.01 -22.65 16.57
N ALA A 240 18.23 -23.70 17.37
CA ALA A 240 18.16 -25.08 16.91
C ALA A 240 16.73 -25.50 16.54
N SER A 241 15.71 -24.96 17.21
CA SER A 241 14.31 -25.35 17.03
C SER A 241 13.72 -24.95 15.67
N TYR A 242 14.29 -23.92 15.03
CA TYR A 242 13.78 -23.39 13.77
C TYR A 242 14.77 -23.46 12.60
N ALA A 243 15.95 -24.05 12.80
CA ALA A 243 16.98 -24.18 11.77
C ALA A 243 16.50 -24.94 10.51
N SER A 244 15.71 -26.00 10.67
CA SER A 244 15.12 -26.76 9.55
C SER A 244 14.08 -25.95 8.78
N LYS A 245 13.39 -25.02 9.43
CA LYS A 245 12.38 -24.16 8.80
C LYS A 245 12.99 -23.06 7.92
N LEU A 246 14.29 -22.79 8.07
CA LEU A 246 15.05 -21.88 7.20
C LEU A 246 15.51 -22.55 5.90
N GLN A 247 15.00 -23.75 5.58
CA GLN A 247 15.45 -24.50 4.43
C GLN A 247 15.27 -23.72 3.10
N GLY A 248 16.34 -23.62 2.32
CA GLY A 248 16.36 -22.93 1.03
C GLY A 248 16.29 -21.39 1.10
N LYS A 249 16.28 -20.78 2.30
CA LYS A 249 16.36 -19.32 2.45
C LYS A 249 17.76 -18.81 2.15
N SER A 250 17.89 -17.58 1.65
CA SER A 250 19.18 -16.89 1.59
C SER A 250 19.45 -16.24 2.94
N LEU A 251 20.59 -16.54 3.57
CA LEU A 251 21.01 -15.93 4.84
C LEU A 251 22.37 -15.25 4.70
N LEU A 252 22.50 -14.05 5.26
CA LEU A 252 23.77 -13.39 5.52
C LEU A 252 23.98 -13.30 7.03
N LEU A 253 24.99 -13.97 7.55
CA LEU A 253 25.50 -13.78 8.91
C LEU A 253 26.72 -12.85 8.82
N LEU A 254 26.58 -11.62 9.34
CA LEU A 254 27.61 -10.60 9.28
C LEU A 254 28.04 -10.20 10.68
N TRP A 255 29.30 -10.47 11.03
CA TRP A 255 29.84 -10.32 12.38
C TRP A 255 30.78 -9.12 12.52
N ALA A 256 30.84 -8.55 13.72
CA ALA A 256 31.88 -7.60 14.13
C ALA A 256 33.04 -8.37 14.78
N ALA A 257 34.29 -8.05 14.41
CA ALA A 257 35.48 -8.70 14.98
C ALA A 257 35.82 -8.21 16.39
N ARG A 258 35.38 -7.00 16.76
CA ARG A 258 35.68 -6.32 18.03
C ARG A 258 34.39 -6.05 18.81
N GLY A 259 34.53 -5.74 20.09
CA GLY A 259 33.40 -5.46 20.99
C GLY A 259 32.66 -6.75 21.39
N ASN A 260 31.35 -6.68 21.55
CA ASN A 260 30.54 -7.80 22.04
C ASN A 260 30.48 -9.01 21.08
N GLY A 261 30.99 -8.92 19.84
CA GLY A 261 30.95 -10.00 18.85
C GLY A 261 31.52 -11.34 19.34
N GLY A 262 32.49 -11.32 20.27
CA GLY A 262 33.01 -12.53 20.92
C GLY A 262 32.08 -13.15 21.96
N LEU A 263 31.28 -12.34 22.68
CA LEU A 263 30.28 -12.81 23.66
C LEU A 263 28.98 -13.26 22.98
N ILE A 264 28.65 -12.65 21.85
CA ILE A 264 27.41 -12.82 21.09
C ILE A 264 27.28 -14.23 20.47
N ASN A 265 28.39 -14.95 20.25
CA ASN A 265 28.44 -16.22 19.52
C ASN A 265 29.02 -17.40 20.36
N ALA A 266 29.11 -17.27 21.69
CA ALA A 266 29.91 -18.16 22.53
C ALA A 266 29.24 -19.48 22.99
N TYR A 267 28.08 -19.88 22.46
CA TYR A 267 27.32 -21.03 22.98
C TYR A 267 26.98 -22.07 21.91
N GLY A 268 27.39 -23.34 22.11
CA GLY A 268 27.05 -24.49 21.24
C GLY A 268 27.63 -24.44 19.81
N PRO A 269 27.12 -25.25 18.86
CA PRO A 269 27.50 -25.10 17.44
C PRO A 269 27.17 -23.68 16.98
N SER A 270 28.09 -23.05 16.25
CA SER A 270 27.87 -21.70 15.73
C SER A 270 26.63 -21.65 14.85
N LEU A 271 25.93 -20.51 14.83
CA LEU A 271 24.77 -20.31 13.95
C LEU A 271 25.09 -20.64 12.49
N ALA A 272 26.31 -20.33 12.03
CA ALA A 272 26.76 -20.67 10.69
C ALA A 272 26.81 -22.18 10.44
N ALA A 273 27.38 -22.96 11.36
CA ALA A 273 27.43 -24.42 11.24
C ALA A 273 26.01 -25.04 11.25
N MET A 274 25.08 -24.42 11.96
CA MET A 274 23.69 -24.85 12.05
C MET A 274 22.93 -24.55 10.75
N TYR A 275 22.97 -23.29 10.29
CA TYR A 275 22.16 -22.82 9.17
C TYR A 275 22.77 -23.13 7.81
N GLY A 276 24.10 -23.33 7.72
CA GLY A 276 24.77 -23.73 6.49
C GLY A 276 24.32 -25.10 5.95
N LYS A 277 23.65 -25.92 6.79
CA LYS A 277 23.08 -27.20 6.39
C LYS A 277 21.70 -27.09 5.73
N THR A 278 20.99 -26.00 5.99
CA THR A 278 19.58 -25.86 5.58
C THR A 278 19.39 -24.72 4.59
N SER A 279 20.23 -23.71 4.61
CA SER A 279 20.05 -22.45 3.88
C SER A 279 21.18 -22.13 2.90
N HIS A 280 20.94 -21.18 2.01
CA HIS A 280 21.99 -20.55 1.21
C HIS A 280 22.72 -19.50 2.06
N LEU A 281 23.65 -19.97 2.88
CA LEU A 281 24.37 -19.18 3.85
C LEU A 281 25.59 -18.47 3.25
N THR A 282 25.70 -17.17 3.49
CA THR A 282 26.94 -16.39 3.41
C THR A 282 27.31 -15.95 4.82
N GLU A 283 28.53 -16.24 5.24
CA GLU A 283 29.08 -15.75 6.52
C GLU A 283 30.24 -14.80 6.24
N LYS A 284 30.31 -13.68 6.95
CA LYS A 284 31.41 -12.72 6.84
C LYS A 284 31.64 -12.00 8.17
N THR A 285 32.89 -11.60 8.41
CA THR A 285 33.26 -10.79 9.57
C THR A 285 33.95 -9.51 9.08
N LEU A 286 33.60 -8.36 9.67
CA LEU A 286 34.26 -7.08 9.44
C LEU A 286 35.10 -6.68 10.65
N GLN A 287 36.23 -6.01 10.41
CA GLN A 287 37.17 -5.57 11.45
C GLN A 287 36.68 -4.29 12.16
N THR A 288 35.53 -4.39 12.84
CA THR A 288 34.78 -3.29 13.44
C THR A 288 34.23 -3.70 14.80
N ASP A 289 33.71 -2.73 15.56
CA ASP A 289 32.88 -2.96 16.74
C ASP A 289 31.40 -3.24 16.40
N HIS A 290 30.61 -3.50 17.45
CA HIS A 290 29.18 -3.84 17.37
C HIS A 290 28.35 -2.78 16.64
N ASP A 291 28.73 -1.49 16.71
CA ASP A 291 27.99 -0.39 16.08
C ASP A 291 28.29 -0.25 14.58
N PHE A 292 29.37 -0.87 14.10
CA PHE A 292 29.87 -0.73 12.73
C PHE A 292 30.20 0.72 12.36
N ALA A 293 30.37 1.60 13.35
CA ALA A 293 30.42 3.04 13.17
C ALA A 293 31.61 3.48 12.30
N ASP A 294 32.75 2.79 12.41
CA ASP A 294 33.95 3.04 11.60
C ASP A 294 33.95 2.31 10.25
N SER A 295 32.91 1.51 9.97
CA SER A 295 32.88 0.56 8.86
C SER A 295 31.59 0.60 8.03
N ARG A 296 30.82 1.71 8.11
CA ARG A 296 29.51 1.85 7.43
C ARG A 296 29.56 1.64 5.92
N ILE A 297 30.61 2.10 5.24
CA ILE A 297 30.80 1.88 3.79
C ILE A 297 31.03 0.39 3.48
N ALA A 298 31.89 -0.29 4.26
CA ALA A 298 32.17 -1.71 4.08
C ALA A 298 30.94 -2.58 4.38
N LEU A 299 30.17 -2.20 5.41
CA LEU A 299 28.87 -2.79 5.73
C LEU A 299 27.90 -2.65 4.55
N ALA A 300 27.70 -1.43 4.04
CA ALA A 300 26.78 -1.17 2.94
C ALA A 300 27.15 -1.93 1.65
N ARG A 301 28.44 -1.97 1.30
CA ARG A 301 28.92 -2.74 0.14
C ARG A 301 28.70 -4.24 0.31
N THR A 302 28.90 -4.76 1.52
CA THR A 302 28.67 -6.17 1.83
C THR A 302 27.19 -6.52 1.70
N VAL A 303 26.32 -5.73 2.32
CA VAL A 303 24.86 -5.92 2.28
C VAL A 303 24.35 -5.85 0.83
N LEU A 304 24.71 -4.81 0.07
CA LEU A 304 24.31 -4.66 -1.33
C LEU A 304 24.83 -5.79 -2.21
N GLY A 305 26.09 -6.21 -2.02
CA GLY A 305 26.69 -7.31 -2.78
C GLY A 305 25.95 -8.63 -2.55
N TRP A 306 25.50 -8.88 -1.32
CA TRP A 306 24.70 -10.05 -0.98
C TRP A 306 23.26 -9.95 -1.50
N LEU A 307 22.59 -8.80 -1.36
CA LEU A 307 21.22 -8.59 -1.82
C LEU A 307 21.03 -8.85 -3.32
N LYS A 308 22.06 -8.58 -4.13
CA LYS A 308 22.07 -8.88 -5.58
C LYS A 308 22.01 -10.38 -5.90
N GLN A 309 22.35 -11.24 -4.95
CA GLN A 309 22.38 -12.69 -5.10
C GLN A 309 21.11 -13.35 -4.55
N VAL A 310 20.26 -12.61 -3.84
CA VAL A 310 19.03 -13.14 -3.27
C VAL A 310 18.02 -13.40 -4.40
N PRO A 311 17.49 -14.62 -4.55
CA PRO A 311 16.51 -14.92 -5.59
C PRO A 311 15.18 -14.24 -5.27
N MET A 312 14.86 -13.19 -6.03
CA MET A 312 13.57 -12.51 -5.99
C MET A 312 12.57 -13.17 -6.94
N GLN A 313 11.30 -13.18 -6.58
CA GLN A 313 10.22 -13.57 -7.48
C GLN A 313 9.98 -12.46 -8.52
N ALA A 314 9.57 -12.82 -9.73
CA ALA A 314 9.10 -11.83 -10.68
C ALA A 314 7.87 -11.11 -10.10
N PRO A 315 7.75 -9.77 -10.24
CA PRO A 315 6.59 -9.04 -9.75
C PRO A 315 5.31 -9.62 -10.35
N SER A 316 4.44 -10.18 -9.52
CA SER A 316 3.12 -10.64 -9.94
C SER A 316 2.20 -9.42 -10.03
N LEU A 317 1.84 -9.01 -11.24
CA LEU A 317 0.78 -8.01 -11.47
C LEU A 317 -0.64 -8.60 -11.30
N THR A 318 -0.75 -9.88 -10.97
CA THR A 318 -2.00 -10.67 -11.02
C THR A 318 -2.49 -11.18 -9.67
N GLU A 319 -1.67 -11.13 -8.61
CA GLU A 319 -2.13 -11.53 -7.28
C GLU A 319 -2.94 -10.40 -6.64
N LYS A 320 -4.22 -10.68 -6.36
CA LYS A 320 -5.04 -9.81 -5.54
C LYS A 320 -4.35 -9.62 -4.17
N PRO A 321 -4.29 -8.40 -3.64
CA PRO A 321 -3.71 -8.12 -2.33
C PRO A 321 -4.31 -9.06 -1.28
N VAL A 322 -3.47 -9.56 -0.37
CA VAL A 322 -3.95 -10.31 0.78
C VAL A 322 -4.85 -9.38 1.59
N ALA A 323 -6.13 -9.74 1.72
CA ALA A 323 -7.05 -9.04 2.58
C ALA A 323 -6.51 -9.12 4.02
N VAL A 324 -5.93 -8.02 4.50
CA VAL A 324 -5.62 -7.88 5.92
C VAL A 324 -6.94 -8.05 6.67
N GLN A 325 -7.03 -9.00 7.61
CA GLN A 325 -8.14 -9.04 8.55
C GLN A 325 -8.06 -7.77 9.39
N ARG A 326 -8.87 -6.79 9.03
CA ARG A 326 -8.94 -5.48 9.65
C ARG A 326 -9.95 -5.56 10.79
N LYS A 327 -9.51 -5.40 12.04
CA LYS A 327 -10.43 -5.33 13.19
C LYS A 327 -10.88 -3.87 13.33
N PRO A 328 -12.18 -3.55 13.22
CA PRO A 328 -12.66 -2.19 13.38
C PRO A 328 -12.32 -1.62 14.76
N VAL A 329 -11.98 -0.34 14.81
CA VAL A 329 -11.84 0.45 16.04
C VAL A 329 -13.16 1.19 16.28
N GLN A 330 -13.59 1.26 17.54
CA GLN A 330 -14.78 2.02 17.91
C GLN A 330 -14.40 3.49 18.14
N LEU A 331 -14.98 4.41 17.38
CA LEU A 331 -14.85 5.84 17.62
C LEU A 331 -15.84 6.31 18.69
N SER A 332 -15.45 7.30 19.48
CA SER A 332 -16.38 8.02 20.35
C SER A 332 -17.34 8.91 19.54
N ALA A 333 -18.47 9.31 20.15
CA ALA A 333 -19.42 10.22 19.50
C ALA A 333 -18.76 11.54 19.06
N ALA A 334 -17.95 12.15 19.93
CA ALA A 334 -17.23 13.39 19.64
C ALA A 334 -16.24 13.23 18.46
N GLN A 335 -15.54 12.10 18.37
CA GLN A 335 -14.68 11.82 17.22
C GLN A 335 -15.48 11.64 15.93
N MET A 336 -16.64 10.99 16.00
CA MET A 336 -17.49 10.81 14.82
C MET A 336 -18.05 12.14 14.30
N GLU A 337 -18.32 13.11 15.17
CA GLU A 337 -18.86 14.42 14.79
C GLU A 337 -17.92 15.19 13.86
N ASN A 338 -16.60 15.03 14.00
CA ASN A 338 -15.60 15.67 13.13
C ASN A 338 -15.72 15.24 11.65
N TYR A 339 -16.32 14.08 11.40
CA TYR A 339 -16.48 13.51 10.06
C TYR A 339 -17.84 13.80 9.44
N VAL A 340 -18.74 14.49 10.15
CA VAL A 340 -20.09 14.79 9.65
C VAL A 340 -20.04 16.00 8.73
N GLY A 341 -20.58 15.85 7.53
CA GLY A 341 -20.65 16.95 6.58
C GLY A 341 -20.86 16.53 5.14
N THR A 342 -20.71 17.51 4.26
CA THR A 342 -20.71 17.36 2.81
C THR A 342 -19.29 17.51 2.29
N TYR A 343 -18.91 16.58 1.43
CA TYR A 343 -17.62 16.53 0.76
C TYR A 343 -17.81 16.57 -0.75
N GLU A 344 -16.86 17.17 -1.47
CA GLU A 344 -16.94 17.35 -2.91
C GLU A 344 -15.70 16.83 -3.64
N LEU A 345 -15.92 16.12 -4.75
CA LEU A 345 -14.90 15.70 -5.70
C LEU A 345 -15.40 16.01 -7.11
N ASN A 346 -14.79 16.97 -7.80
CA ASN A 346 -15.14 17.33 -9.18
C ASN A 346 -16.66 17.53 -9.40
N GLY A 347 -17.35 18.19 -8.46
CA GLY A 347 -18.80 18.43 -8.49
C GLY A 347 -19.67 17.25 -8.06
N MET A 348 -19.10 16.08 -7.78
CA MET A 348 -19.80 14.99 -7.08
C MET A 348 -19.83 15.26 -5.58
N ARG A 349 -20.93 14.91 -4.92
CA ARG A 349 -21.08 15.05 -3.46
C ARG A 349 -21.09 13.70 -2.75
N LEU A 350 -20.38 13.66 -1.64
CA LEU A 350 -20.41 12.61 -0.64
C LEU A 350 -20.93 13.22 0.67
N PHE A 351 -21.82 12.51 1.33
CA PHE A 351 -22.46 12.94 2.57
C PHE A 351 -22.04 11.99 3.67
N ALA A 352 -21.65 12.53 4.82
CA ALA A 352 -21.29 11.74 5.99
C ALA A 352 -22.16 12.17 7.18
N ARG A 353 -22.77 11.21 7.87
CA ARG A 353 -23.63 11.47 9.03
C ARG A 353 -23.43 10.42 10.11
N ILE A 354 -23.87 10.75 11.32
CA ILE A 354 -24.04 9.76 12.39
C ILE A 354 -25.50 9.30 12.39
N HIS A 355 -25.72 7.98 12.35
CA HIS A 355 -27.05 7.38 12.51
C HIS A 355 -26.94 6.16 13.40
N GLN A 356 -27.74 6.12 14.48
CA GLN A 356 -27.71 5.04 15.48
C GLN A 356 -26.31 4.80 16.07
N GLY A 357 -25.56 5.87 16.33
CA GLY A 357 -24.22 5.79 16.91
C GLY A 357 -23.16 5.20 15.98
N GLN A 358 -23.40 5.19 14.67
CA GLN A 358 -22.47 4.72 13.65
C GLN A 358 -22.30 5.79 12.57
N LEU A 359 -21.08 5.93 12.06
CA LEU A 359 -20.80 6.77 10.90
C LEU A 359 -21.35 6.09 9.64
N GLN A 360 -22.08 6.84 8.83
CA GLN A 360 -22.58 6.40 7.54
C GLN A 360 -22.16 7.40 6.48
N VAL A 361 -21.87 6.90 5.27
CA VAL A 361 -21.66 7.72 4.09
C VAL A 361 -22.69 7.39 3.02
N ALA A 362 -23.08 8.38 2.25
CA ALA A 362 -23.91 8.22 1.06
C ALA A 362 -23.36 9.09 -0.06
N ASP A 363 -23.56 8.63 -1.29
CA ASP A 363 -23.48 9.50 -2.46
C ASP A 363 -24.78 10.32 -2.59
N ALA A 364 -24.89 11.06 -3.69
CA ALA A 364 -26.08 11.86 -3.98
C ALA A 364 -27.35 11.04 -4.28
N ASN A 365 -27.26 9.71 -4.44
CA ASN A 365 -28.44 8.85 -4.49
C ASN A 365 -29.06 8.61 -3.12
N GLN A 366 -28.37 9.02 -2.05
CA GLN A 366 -28.76 8.88 -0.64
C GLN A 366 -28.85 7.41 -0.19
N GLU A 367 -28.10 6.52 -0.84
CA GLU A 367 -27.92 5.15 -0.37
C GLU A 367 -26.86 5.10 0.74
N TRP A 368 -27.33 5.17 1.98
CA TRP A 368 -26.46 5.20 3.15
C TRP A 368 -25.81 3.85 3.41
N LYS A 369 -24.47 3.85 3.45
CA LYS A 369 -23.63 2.71 3.80
C LYS A 369 -22.93 2.97 5.11
N GLN A 370 -22.83 1.94 5.95
CA GLN A 370 -22.05 2.02 7.19
C GLN A 370 -20.55 2.11 6.89
N VAL A 371 -19.86 2.87 7.72
CA VAL A 371 -18.41 3.03 7.66
C VAL A 371 -17.80 2.46 8.93
N SER A 372 -16.79 1.61 8.76
CA SER A 372 -15.99 1.11 9.87
C SER A 372 -14.68 1.89 9.93
N ALA A 373 -14.40 2.47 11.10
CA ALA A 373 -13.10 3.03 11.38
C ALA A 373 -12.09 1.88 11.56
N LEU A 374 -11.01 1.95 10.80
CA LEU A 374 -9.83 1.10 10.97
C LEU A 374 -8.89 1.71 12.01
N GLU A 375 -8.84 3.03 12.04
CA GLU A 375 -8.03 3.88 12.91
C GLU A 375 -8.80 5.19 13.14
N ALA A 376 -8.30 6.08 14.01
CA ALA A 376 -8.97 7.35 14.30
C ALA A 376 -9.38 8.12 13.04
N HIS A 377 -8.49 8.17 12.03
CA HIS A 377 -8.64 8.94 10.79
C HIS A 377 -8.70 8.06 9.55
N ARG A 378 -8.98 6.76 9.69
CA ARG A 378 -8.94 5.81 8.57
C ARG A 378 -10.17 4.93 8.56
N PHE A 379 -10.75 4.76 7.38
CA PHE A 379 -12.09 4.24 7.22
C PHE A 379 -12.18 3.25 6.06
N VAL A 380 -13.16 2.36 6.15
CA VAL A 380 -13.59 1.50 5.05
C VAL A 380 -15.12 1.44 5.03
N VAL A 381 -15.70 1.47 3.83
CA VAL A 381 -17.14 1.26 3.65
C VAL A 381 -17.45 -0.23 3.82
N GLN A 382 -18.38 -0.57 4.70
CA GLN A 382 -18.72 -1.97 4.98
C GLN A 382 -19.25 -2.69 3.73
N GLY A 383 -18.75 -3.91 3.50
CA GLY A 383 -19.06 -4.71 2.32
C GLY A 383 -18.27 -4.33 1.06
N GLU A 384 -17.37 -3.34 1.15
CA GLU A 384 -16.51 -2.90 0.05
C GLU A 384 -15.02 -3.11 0.34
N GLU A 385 -14.66 -3.84 1.40
CA GLU A 385 -13.29 -3.96 1.91
C GLU A 385 -12.29 -4.55 0.90
N ALA A 386 -12.79 -5.36 -0.03
CA ALA A 386 -12.02 -6.01 -1.09
C ALA A 386 -12.07 -5.26 -2.43
N LYS A 387 -12.81 -4.15 -2.53
CA LYS A 387 -12.87 -3.34 -3.74
C LYS A 387 -11.63 -2.47 -3.88
N ASP A 388 -11.29 -2.13 -5.12
CA ASP A 388 -10.41 -1.00 -5.36
C ASP A 388 -11.05 0.28 -4.80
N CYS A 389 -10.25 1.26 -4.36
CA CYS A 389 -10.73 2.49 -3.71
C CYS A 389 -11.38 2.32 -2.32
N ALA A 390 -11.23 1.18 -1.65
CA ALA A 390 -11.91 0.93 -0.37
C ALA A 390 -11.30 1.68 0.84
N ASP A 391 -10.04 2.10 0.73
CA ASP A 391 -9.29 2.71 1.83
C ASP A 391 -9.45 4.24 1.81
N ILE A 392 -9.97 4.80 2.90
CA ILE A 392 -10.28 6.22 3.04
C ILE A 392 -9.49 6.77 4.23
N GLU A 393 -8.74 7.83 4.03
CA GLU A 393 -7.95 8.53 5.05
C GLU A 393 -8.48 9.96 5.21
N ALA A 394 -8.76 10.39 6.43
CA ALA A 394 -9.15 11.76 6.75
C ALA A 394 -7.90 12.63 6.89
N ASN A 395 -7.90 13.76 6.20
CA ASN A 395 -6.87 14.78 6.33
C ASN A 395 -7.43 15.88 7.24
N GLU A 396 -6.75 16.13 8.35
CA GLU A 396 -7.17 17.11 9.36
C GLU A 396 -6.17 18.27 9.44
N ASP A 397 -6.65 19.43 9.90
CA ASP A 397 -5.78 20.51 10.34
C ASP A 397 -5.20 20.24 11.74
N LEU A 398 -4.31 21.12 12.23
CA LEU A 398 -3.71 20.99 13.57
C LEU A 398 -4.73 21.09 14.72
N ALA A 399 -5.94 21.55 14.46
CA ALA A 399 -7.03 21.62 15.43
C ALA A 399 -7.95 20.40 15.37
N GLY A 400 -7.69 19.43 14.48
CA GLY A 400 -8.48 18.22 14.30
C GLY A 400 -9.72 18.41 13.42
N ASN A 401 -9.84 19.54 12.71
CA ASN A 401 -10.94 19.73 11.76
C ASN A 401 -10.63 18.99 10.47
N VAL A 402 -11.57 18.19 9.99
CA VAL A 402 -11.42 17.46 8.73
C VAL A 402 -11.48 18.44 7.56
N LEU A 403 -10.39 18.47 6.77
CA LEU A 403 -10.24 19.27 5.57
C LEU A 403 -10.67 18.50 4.32
N SER A 404 -10.37 17.20 4.27
CA SER A 404 -10.74 16.34 3.15
C SER A 404 -10.64 14.87 3.52
N PHE A 405 -11.20 14.00 2.68
CA PHE A 405 -10.90 12.57 2.68
C PHE A 405 -10.11 12.18 1.44
N THR A 406 -8.99 11.48 1.62
CA THR A 406 -8.25 10.82 0.55
C THR A 406 -8.80 9.40 0.39
N GLN A 407 -9.33 9.10 -0.80
CA GLN A 407 -9.72 7.75 -1.19
C GLN A 407 -8.61 7.13 -2.05
N HIS A 408 -8.03 6.01 -1.61
CA HIS A 408 -6.88 5.39 -2.27
C HIS A 408 -7.28 4.28 -3.25
N CYS A 409 -7.08 4.51 -4.55
CA CYS A 409 -7.33 3.52 -5.62
C CYS A 409 -6.07 3.08 -6.37
N SER A 410 -6.12 1.90 -7.01
CA SER A 410 -5.04 1.25 -7.76
C SER A 410 -4.30 2.15 -8.74
N ARG A 411 -5.03 3.07 -9.37
CA ARG A 411 -4.52 3.93 -10.44
C ARG A 411 -4.27 5.36 -9.99
N GLN A 412 -5.03 5.85 -9.00
CA GLN A 412 -5.02 7.24 -8.58
C GLN A 412 -5.75 7.41 -7.24
N SER A 413 -5.18 8.21 -6.32
CA SER A 413 -5.92 8.67 -5.14
C SER A 413 -6.84 9.83 -5.51
N MET A 414 -8.04 9.85 -4.93
CA MET A 414 -9.03 10.91 -5.12
C MET A 414 -9.22 11.68 -3.82
N GLU A 415 -9.32 13.00 -3.89
CA GLU A 415 -9.48 13.85 -2.71
C GLU A 415 -10.89 14.46 -2.67
N TRP A 416 -11.67 14.08 -1.66
CA TRP A 416 -13.00 14.61 -1.38
C TRP A 416 -12.87 15.77 -0.40
N LYS A 417 -12.97 17.00 -0.90
CA LYS A 417 -12.79 18.21 -0.08
C LYS A 417 -13.99 18.44 0.80
N HIS A 418 -13.77 18.69 2.08
CA HIS A 418 -14.83 19.09 2.98
C HIS A 418 -15.33 20.49 2.62
N ILE A 419 -16.65 20.66 2.45
CA ILE A 419 -17.24 21.94 2.04
C ILE A 419 -18.27 22.48 3.03
N SER A 420 -18.81 21.65 3.92
CA SER A 420 -19.78 22.10 4.93
C SER A 420 -20.03 21.02 5.98
N ASN A 421 -20.18 21.42 7.24
CA ASN A 421 -20.67 20.54 8.32
C ASN A 421 -22.15 20.14 8.12
N ALA A 422 -22.90 20.89 7.31
CA ALA A 422 -24.29 20.57 6.99
C ALA A 422 -24.35 19.53 5.85
N LEU A 423 -25.41 18.72 5.85
CA LEU A 423 -25.74 17.84 4.73
C LEU A 423 -26.43 18.66 3.63
N LEU A 424 -25.63 19.15 2.68
CA LEU A 424 -26.08 19.96 1.56
C LEU A 424 -26.59 19.06 0.44
N PHE A 425 -27.73 18.42 0.67
CA PHE A 425 -28.37 17.63 -0.39
C PHE A 425 -28.67 18.52 -1.61
N PRO A 426 -28.62 17.95 -2.83
CA PRO A 426 -29.17 18.65 -3.98
C PRO A 426 -30.64 19.01 -3.71
N PRO A 427 -31.12 20.17 -4.19
CA PRO A 427 -32.51 20.58 -3.99
C PRO A 427 -33.46 19.51 -4.51
N GLU A 428 -34.57 19.26 -3.81
CA GLU A 428 -35.61 18.37 -4.31
C GLU A 428 -36.07 18.86 -5.68
N ARG A 429 -35.97 17.98 -6.68
CA ARG A 429 -36.45 18.24 -8.03
C ARG A 429 -37.74 17.44 -8.23
N THR A 430 -38.77 18.11 -8.74
CA THR A 430 -39.97 17.41 -9.22
C THR A 430 -39.67 16.85 -10.60
N TYR A 431 -39.65 15.52 -10.70
CA TYR A 431 -39.49 14.83 -11.97
C TYR A 431 -40.85 14.60 -12.62
N ILE A 432 -40.89 14.68 -13.94
CA ILE A 432 -42.08 14.34 -14.72
C ILE A 432 -41.91 12.96 -15.36
N ASP A 433 -43.01 12.27 -15.60
CA ASP A 433 -43.02 11.12 -16.50
C ASP A 433 -43.10 11.65 -17.93
N ALA A 434 -41.96 11.67 -18.63
CA ALA A 434 -41.93 12.02 -20.03
C ALA A 434 -42.73 11.02 -20.88
N ASP A 435 -43.35 11.52 -21.95
CA ASP A 435 -44.13 10.69 -22.87
C ASP A 435 -43.26 9.60 -23.53
N ASP A 436 -43.82 8.42 -23.76
CA ASP A 436 -43.09 7.29 -24.33
C ASP A 436 -42.54 7.59 -25.72
N ALA A 437 -43.25 8.39 -26.52
CA ALA A 437 -42.78 8.83 -27.83
C ALA A 437 -41.59 9.80 -27.70
N VAL A 438 -41.58 10.66 -26.67
CA VAL A 438 -40.44 11.55 -26.39
C VAL A 438 -39.21 10.74 -25.99
N LEU A 439 -39.35 9.79 -25.07
CA LEU A 439 -38.27 8.91 -24.64
C LEU A 439 -37.71 8.08 -25.80
N ALA A 440 -38.59 7.51 -26.63
CA ALA A 440 -38.20 6.74 -27.81
C ALA A 440 -37.44 7.60 -28.83
N ALA A 441 -37.84 8.87 -29.02
CA ALA A 441 -37.15 9.78 -29.93
C ALA A 441 -35.72 10.10 -29.48
N TYR A 442 -35.43 10.02 -28.19
CA TYR A 442 -34.15 10.44 -27.59
C TYR A 442 -33.17 9.27 -27.43
N ALA A 443 -33.66 8.04 -27.50
CA ALA A 443 -32.80 6.87 -27.60
C ALA A 443 -31.97 6.91 -28.91
N GLY A 444 -30.73 6.43 -28.81
CA GLY A 444 -29.79 6.43 -29.93
C GLY A 444 -28.34 6.56 -29.48
N GLU A 445 -27.48 6.74 -30.47
CA GLU A 445 -26.04 6.87 -30.29
C GLU A 445 -25.60 8.32 -30.47
N TYR A 446 -24.74 8.78 -29.57
CA TYR A 446 -24.25 10.15 -29.56
C TYR A 446 -22.73 10.16 -29.52
N ALA A 447 -22.11 10.85 -30.47
CA ALA A 447 -20.67 10.94 -30.58
C ALA A 447 -20.08 11.78 -29.44
N MET A 448 -19.04 11.24 -28.78
CA MET A 448 -18.29 11.96 -27.75
C MET A 448 -17.59 13.20 -28.36
N PRO A 449 -17.63 14.37 -27.72
CA PRO A 449 -16.89 15.53 -28.22
C PRO A 449 -15.37 15.33 -28.07
N ALA A 450 -14.61 15.81 -29.06
CA ALA A 450 -13.14 15.71 -29.05
C ALA A 450 -12.49 16.33 -27.80
N SER A 451 -13.15 17.33 -27.19
CA SER A 451 -12.70 17.97 -25.94
C SER A 451 -12.63 17.02 -24.74
N MET A 452 -13.36 15.90 -24.76
CA MET A 452 -13.28 14.88 -23.71
C MET A 452 -12.12 13.90 -23.87
N ARG A 453 -11.43 13.89 -25.03
CA ARG A 453 -10.32 12.95 -25.33
C ARG A 453 -10.69 11.47 -25.11
N ILE A 454 -11.97 11.14 -25.27
CA ILE A 454 -12.52 9.78 -25.21
C ILE A 454 -13.15 9.50 -26.57
N GLU A 455 -12.67 8.47 -27.27
CA GLU A 455 -13.24 8.04 -28.54
C GLU A 455 -14.39 7.04 -28.30
N GLY A 456 -15.46 7.17 -29.09
CA GLY A 456 -16.60 6.24 -29.07
C GLY A 456 -17.96 6.94 -29.05
N LEU A 457 -19.00 6.16 -28.80
CA LEU A 457 -20.39 6.59 -28.79
C LEU A 457 -21.03 6.39 -27.42
N MET A 458 -21.67 7.42 -26.90
CA MET A 458 -22.57 7.30 -25.76
C MET A 458 -23.90 6.71 -26.23
N GLN A 459 -24.31 5.62 -25.59
CA GLN A 459 -25.57 4.93 -25.84
C GLN A 459 -26.64 5.50 -24.91
N VAL A 460 -27.73 6.03 -25.46
CA VAL A 460 -28.91 6.42 -24.68
C VAL A 460 -30.04 5.44 -24.98
N ARG A 461 -30.59 4.81 -23.95
CA ARG A 461 -31.66 3.81 -24.06
C ARG A 461 -32.84 4.14 -23.15
N VAL A 462 -34.03 3.69 -23.53
CA VAL A 462 -35.22 3.77 -22.68
C VAL A 462 -35.21 2.61 -21.68
N ASP A 463 -35.54 2.89 -20.42
CA ASP A 463 -35.80 1.90 -19.37
C ASP A 463 -37.02 2.35 -18.55
N GLY A 464 -38.18 1.75 -18.85
CA GLY A 464 -39.47 2.22 -18.37
C GLY A 464 -39.71 3.68 -18.77
N LYS A 465 -40.05 4.54 -17.80
CA LYS A 465 -40.27 5.99 -17.99
C LYS A 465 -39.00 6.84 -17.92
N ARG A 466 -37.82 6.23 -18.10
CA ARG A 466 -36.52 6.90 -17.92
C ARG A 466 -35.59 6.67 -19.09
N LEU A 467 -34.57 7.52 -19.20
CA LEU A 467 -33.43 7.30 -20.09
C LEU A 467 -32.24 6.78 -19.30
N ILE A 468 -31.43 5.96 -19.95
CA ILE A 468 -30.15 5.48 -19.44
C ILE A 468 -29.06 5.83 -20.43
N ALA A 469 -28.14 6.69 -20.01
CA ALA A 469 -26.94 7.03 -20.76
C ALA A 469 -25.78 6.10 -20.35
N THR A 470 -25.07 5.54 -21.34
CA THR A 470 -23.93 4.65 -21.15
C THR A 470 -22.78 5.12 -22.04
N PRO A 471 -21.76 5.82 -21.50
CA PRO A 471 -20.58 6.23 -22.26
C PRO A 471 -19.66 5.03 -22.57
N PRO A 472 -18.76 5.14 -23.58
CA PRO A 472 -17.92 4.02 -24.05
C PRO A 472 -17.05 3.35 -22.96
N ALA A 473 -16.60 4.13 -21.98
CA ALA A 473 -15.68 3.70 -20.93
C ALA A 473 -16.24 3.95 -19.52
N GLY A 474 -17.56 4.04 -19.35
CA GLY A 474 -18.19 4.37 -18.07
C GLY A 474 -19.44 3.56 -17.72
N GLY A 475 -19.96 3.80 -16.52
CA GLY A 475 -21.14 3.13 -15.99
C GLY A 475 -22.46 3.66 -16.58
N ARG A 476 -23.54 2.92 -16.34
CA ARG A 476 -24.91 3.33 -16.71
C ARG A 476 -25.34 4.48 -15.80
N VAL A 477 -25.85 5.56 -16.39
CA VAL A 477 -26.42 6.70 -15.66
C VAL A 477 -27.91 6.80 -15.95
N ILE A 478 -28.73 6.74 -14.91
CA ILE A 478 -30.18 6.89 -15.01
C ILE A 478 -30.52 8.38 -15.02
N LEU A 479 -31.32 8.78 -16.00
CA LEU A 479 -31.72 10.15 -16.23
C LEU A 479 -33.22 10.32 -15.96
N TYR A 480 -33.56 11.40 -15.25
CA TYR A 480 -34.90 11.79 -14.86
C TYR A 480 -35.30 13.05 -15.62
N ALA A 481 -36.51 13.06 -16.18
CA ALA A 481 -37.00 14.21 -16.92
C ALA A 481 -37.42 15.33 -15.96
N LEU A 482 -36.93 16.54 -16.23
CA LEU A 482 -37.44 17.79 -15.63
C LEU A 482 -38.39 18.51 -16.59
N SER A 483 -38.23 18.27 -17.89
CA SER A 483 -39.13 18.68 -18.96
C SER A 483 -39.01 17.68 -20.11
N ASP A 484 -39.78 17.89 -21.17
CA ASP A 484 -39.67 17.08 -22.39
C ASP A 484 -38.31 17.15 -23.07
N THR A 485 -37.41 18.05 -22.69
CA THR A 485 -36.09 18.22 -23.32
C THR A 485 -34.92 18.20 -22.34
N LEU A 486 -35.17 18.47 -21.06
CA LEU A 486 -34.13 18.54 -20.04
C LEU A 486 -34.22 17.34 -19.10
N PHE A 487 -33.12 16.60 -19.04
CA PHE A 487 -32.95 15.42 -18.21
C PHE A 487 -31.78 15.63 -17.26
N VAL A 488 -31.85 15.02 -16.08
CA VAL A 488 -30.79 15.12 -15.08
C VAL A 488 -30.55 13.78 -14.40
N ASP A 489 -29.33 13.51 -13.96
CA ASP A 489 -29.08 12.43 -13.02
C ASP A 489 -29.65 12.75 -11.63
N LYS A 490 -29.85 11.72 -10.79
CA LYS A 490 -30.39 11.92 -9.44
C LYS A 490 -29.53 12.86 -8.59
N ALA A 491 -28.22 12.92 -8.85
CA ALA A 491 -27.30 13.79 -8.12
C ALA A 491 -27.37 15.27 -8.52
N GLY A 492 -27.99 15.59 -9.67
CA GLY A 492 -27.91 16.94 -10.23
C GLY A 492 -26.51 17.31 -10.75
N SER A 493 -25.62 16.33 -10.89
CA SER A 493 -24.23 16.53 -11.30
C SER A 493 -24.07 16.58 -12.82
N MET A 494 -25.05 16.04 -13.54
CA MET A 494 -25.07 15.93 -14.99
C MET A 494 -26.47 16.25 -15.52
N GLU A 495 -26.57 17.32 -16.29
CA GLU A 495 -27.79 17.72 -17.00
C GLU A 495 -27.61 17.49 -18.49
N MET A 496 -28.63 16.95 -19.15
CA MET A 496 -28.67 16.69 -20.58
C MET A 496 -29.87 17.41 -21.19
N LEU A 497 -29.58 18.38 -22.05
CA LEU A 497 -30.58 19.06 -22.87
C LEU A 497 -30.58 18.43 -24.27
N PHE A 498 -31.70 17.83 -24.66
CA PHE A 498 -31.89 17.27 -25.98
C PHE A 498 -32.36 18.36 -26.96
N VAL A 499 -31.53 18.64 -27.98
CA VAL A 499 -31.76 19.76 -28.89
C VAL A 499 -32.26 19.27 -30.25
N LYS A 500 -33.41 19.80 -30.66
CA LYS A 500 -34.02 19.50 -31.97
C LYS A 500 -33.51 20.47 -33.05
N ASP A 501 -33.38 19.97 -34.28
CA ASP A 501 -33.15 20.80 -35.47
C ASP A 501 -34.44 21.53 -35.91
N SER A 502 -34.33 22.34 -36.97
CA SER A 502 -35.46 23.08 -37.53
C SER A 502 -36.57 22.19 -38.12
N LYS A 503 -36.33 20.88 -38.27
CA LYS A 503 -37.29 19.88 -38.74
C LYS A 503 -37.92 19.09 -37.58
N GLY A 504 -37.55 19.40 -36.34
CA GLY A 504 -38.05 18.74 -35.13
C GLY A 504 -37.32 17.44 -34.77
N ASN A 505 -36.26 17.07 -35.49
CA ASN A 505 -35.48 15.86 -35.20
C ASN A 505 -34.39 16.17 -34.17
N ILE A 506 -34.07 15.22 -33.27
CA ILE A 506 -32.95 15.42 -32.35
C ILE A 506 -31.64 15.47 -33.13
N SER A 507 -30.91 16.55 -32.92
CA SER A 507 -29.63 16.84 -33.59
C SER A 507 -28.44 16.55 -32.68
N HIS A 508 -28.50 16.94 -31.41
CA HIS A 508 -27.43 16.76 -30.45
C HIS A 508 -27.95 16.83 -29.00
N ILE A 509 -27.08 16.46 -28.06
CA ILE A 509 -27.26 16.70 -26.63
C ILE A 509 -26.26 17.77 -26.20
N ASP A 510 -26.74 18.82 -25.55
CA ASP A 510 -25.90 19.73 -24.77
C ASP A 510 -25.91 19.24 -23.31
N MET A 511 -24.77 18.74 -22.85
CA MET A 511 -24.60 18.18 -21.52
C MET A 511 -23.79 19.13 -20.65
N ARG A 512 -24.32 19.47 -19.47
CA ARG A 512 -23.62 20.22 -18.45
C ARG A 512 -23.17 19.29 -17.34
N MET A 513 -21.86 19.22 -17.11
CA MET A 513 -21.26 18.36 -16.08
C MET A 513 -20.02 19.05 -15.49
N GLN A 514 -19.91 19.10 -14.16
CA GLN A 514 -18.79 19.75 -13.45
C GLN A 514 -18.60 21.24 -13.83
N GLY A 515 -19.68 21.97 -14.07
CA GLY A 515 -19.65 23.38 -14.48
C GLY A 515 -19.14 23.62 -15.90
N ARG A 516 -18.97 22.57 -16.71
CA ARG A 516 -18.58 22.65 -18.12
C ARG A 516 -19.70 22.13 -19.01
N GLU A 517 -19.76 22.65 -20.22
CA GLU A 517 -20.72 22.24 -21.25
C GLU A 517 -20.04 21.43 -22.36
N TYR A 518 -20.72 20.40 -22.81
CA TYR A 518 -20.24 19.45 -23.78
C TYR A 518 -21.33 19.12 -24.78
N ARG A 519 -21.01 19.14 -26.07
CA ARG A 519 -21.97 18.85 -27.14
C ARG A 519 -21.73 17.47 -27.75
N PHE A 520 -22.76 16.63 -27.74
CA PHE A 520 -22.71 15.28 -28.30
C PHE A 520 -23.59 15.20 -29.54
N GLN A 521 -22.99 15.01 -30.70
CA GLN A 521 -23.72 14.95 -31.97
C GLN A 521 -24.45 13.62 -32.09
N ARG A 522 -25.72 13.65 -32.47
CA ARG A 522 -26.48 12.41 -32.76
C ARG A 522 -25.89 11.74 -34.00
N ARG A 523 -25.76 10.42 -33.95
CA ARG A 523 -25.28 9.58 -35.07
C ARG A 523 -26.42 8.97 -35.87
#